data_AF-A0A6B9HAD6-F1
#
_entry.id   AF-A0A6B9HAD6-F1
#
_cell.length_a   1.000
_cell.length_b   1.000
_cell.length_c   1.000
_cell.angle_alpha   90.00
_cell.angle_beta   90.00
_cell.angle_gamma   90.00
#
_symmetry.space_group_name_H-M   'P 1'
#
loop_
_entity.id
_entity.type
_entity.pdbx_description
1 polymer ?
#
loop_
_entity_poly.entity_id
_entity_poly.type
_entity_poly.pdbx_seq_one_letter_code
_entity_poly.pdbx_strand_id
1 'polypeptide(L)'
;DIAWMKFDEDGILRAINPENGFFGVAPGTSMKTNPVAMKTVLSNTIFTNVAKTSDGGVFWEGLEKETPDNVSISSWLGEENWNKESEKPAAHPNSRFCTPARQCPIIDPAWEDPKGVPISAILFGGRRPQGVPLVYEAFDWKHGVMVGGSMRS
;
A
#
# COMPACT_ATOMS: atom_id res chain seq x y z
N ASP A 1 7.61 0.90 2.25
CA ASP A 1 7.58 -0.32 3.08
C ASP A 1 8.78 -0.29 4.02
N ILE A 2 9.95 0.05 3.48
CA ILE A 2 11.21 0.09 4.20
C ILE A 2 11.79 1.52 4.18
N ALA A 3 12.45 1.92 5.27
CA ALA A 3 13.27 3.13 5.32
C ALA A 3 14.62 2.79 5.93
N TRP A 4 15.72 3.18 5.27
CA TRP A 4 17.05 3.16 5.86
C TRP A 4 17.39 4.56 6.31
N MET A 5 17.76 4.71 7.58
CA MET A 5 17.94 6.02 8.20
C MET A 5 19.31 6.14 8.87
N LYS A 6 19.93 7.31 8.74
CA LYS A 6 21.21 7.62 9.37
C LYS A 6 21.32 9.13 9.62
N PHE A 7 21.86 9.52 10.78
CA PHE A 7 22.23 10.92 11.02
C PHE A 7 23.42 11.31 10.13
N ASP A 8 23.34 12.47 9.49
CA ASP A 8 24.44 13.08 8.75
C ASP A 8 25.40 13.87 9.67
N GLU A 9 26.41 14.51 9.09
CA GLU A 9 27.43 15.28 9.82
C GLU A 9 26.86 16.52 10.52
N ASP A 10 25.72 17.04 10.03
CA ASP A 10 25.00 18.17 10.61
C ASP A 10 23.99 17.74 11.70
N GLY A 11 23.91 16.43 11.99
CA GLY A 11 22.99 15.86 12.97
C GLY A 11 21.54 15.72 12.48
N ILE A 12 21.31 15.83 11.16
CA ILE A 12 19.99 15.65 10.56
C ILE A 12 19.77 14.16 10.27
N LEU A 13 18.64 13.60 10.71
CA LEU A 13 18.26 12.23 10.37
C LEU A 13 17.88 12.16 8.89
N ARG A 14 18.72 11.54 8.06
CA ARG A 14 18.46 11.30 6.64
C ARG A 14 17.83 9.94 6.43
N ALA A 15 16.89 9.84 5.48
CA ALA A 15 16.30 8.57 5.07
C ALA A 15 16.36 8.37 3.56
N ILE A 16 16.59 7.12 3.16
CA ILE A 16 16.37 6.65 1.78
C ILE A 16 15.31 5.54 1.77
N ASN A 17 14.62 5.42 0.64
CA ASN A 17 13.91 4.20 0.30
C ASN A 17 14.88 3.25 -0.43
N PRO A 18 15.22 2.07 0.13
CA PRO A 18 16.12 1.13 -0.54
C PRO A 18 15.43 0.33 -1.67
N GLU A 19 14.13 0.49 -1.87
CA GLU A 19 13.33 -0.24 -2.87
C GLU A 19 13.15 0.55 -4.17
N ASN A 20 12.94 -0.16 -5.28
CA ASN A 20 12.69 0.43 -6.61
C ASN A 20 11.24 0.24 -7.11
N GLY A 21 10.33 -0.15 -6.22
CA GLY A 21 8.97 -0.50 -6.57
C GLY A 21 8.06 -0.55 -5.37
N PHE A 22 6.78 -0.79 -5.65
CA PHE A 22 5.78 -1.07 -4.63
C PHE A 22 5.30 -2.50 -4.77
N PHE A 23 5.36 -3.24 -3.66
CA PHE A 23 4.74 -4.56 -3.54
C PHE A 23 3.48 -4.48 -2.67
N GLY A 24 2.45 -3.79 -3.19
CA GLY A 24 1.26 -3.43 -2.43
C GLY A 24 0.19 -4.52 -2.41
N VAL A 25 -0.58 -4.57 -1.32
CA VAL A 25 -1.79 -5.42 -1.22
C VAL A 25 -2.84 -4.87 -2.17
N ALA A 26 -3.37 -5.73 -3.05
CA ALA A 26 -4.40 -5.33 -4.01
C ALA A 26 -5.78 -5.13 -3.36
N PRO A 27 -6.35 -6.11 -2.61
CA PRO A 27 -7.69 -5.99 -2.04
C PRO A 27 -7.87 -4.74 -1.17
N GLY A 28 -9.00 -4.05 -1.37
CA GLY A 28 -9.29 -2.76 -0.72
C GLY A 28 -8.66 -1.53 -1.40
N THR A 29 -7.79 -1.70 -2.40
CA THR A 29 -7.30 -0.59 -3.24
C THR A 29 -8.35 -0.24 -4.30
N SER A 30 -8.79 1.01 -4.36
CA SER A 30 -9.78 1.48 -5.33
C SER A 30 -9.58 2.95 -5.66
N MET A 31 -10.36 3.50 -6.60
CA MET A 31 -10.29 4.94 -6.92
C MET A 31 -10.73 5.81 -5.73
N LYS A 32 -11.51 5.26 -4.80
CA LYS A 32 -11.92 5.94 -3.56
C LYS A 32 -10.82 5.89 -2.49
N THR A 33 -10.17 4.76 -2.29
CA THR A 33 -9.23 4.57 -1.17
C THR A 33 -7.81 4.97 -1.52
N ASN A 34 -7.37 4.70 -2.75
CA ASN A 34 -6.02 5.03 -3.22
C ASN A 34 -5.99 5.24 -4.75
N PRO A 35 -6.49 6.38 -5.25
CA PRO A 35 -6.48 6.69 -6.68
C PRO A 35 -5.07 6.81 -7.27
N VAL A 36 -4.06 7.10 -6.45
CA VAL A 36 -2.66 7.17 -6.87
C VAL A 36 -2.14 5.78 -7.21
N ALA A 37 -2.37 4.79 -6.34
CA ALA A 37 -2.01 3.41 -6.62
C ALA A 37 -2.72 2.89 -7.87
N MET A 38 -4.03 3.14 -8.00
CA MET A 38 -4.79 2.75 -9.19
C MET A 38 -4.16 3.29 -10.47
N LYS A 39 -3.74 4.57 -10.52
CA LYS A 39 -3.04 5.15 -11.68
C LYS A 39 -1.66 4.53 -11.91
N THR A 40 -0.97 4.14 -10.85
CA THR A 40 0.40 3.59 -10.91
C THR A 40 0.41 2.20 -11.53
N VAL A 41 -0.59 1.36 -11.21
CA VAL A 41 -0.60 -0.07 -11.56
C VAL A 41 -1.14 -0.38 -12.96
N LEU A 42 -1.59 0.62 -13.73
CA LEU A 42 -2.22 0.41 -15.05
C LEU A 42 -1.25 -0.07 -16.14
N SER A 43 0.05 0.04 -15.92
CA SER A 43 1.07 -0.38 -16.90
C SER A 43 2.30 -0.95 -16.20
N ASN A 44 3.06 -1.79 -16.91
CA ASN A 44 4.31 -2.43 -16.45
C ASN A 44 4.23 -3.03 -15.03
N THR A 45 3.07 -3.58 -14.67
CA THR A 45 2.78 -4.10 -13.34
C THR A 45 2.51 -5.59 -13.43
N ILE A 46 3.10 -6.35 -12.51
CA ILE A 46 2.81 -7.77 -12.34
C ILE A 46 1.81 -7.92 -11.21
N PHE A 47 0.70 -8.60 -11.47
CA PHE A 47 -0.28 -8.94 -10.45
C PHE A 47 -0.18 -10.42 -10.08
N THR A 48 -0.31 -10.73 -8.80
CA THR A 48 -0.20 -12.10 -8.27
C THR A 48 -1.42 -12.43 -7.42
N ASN A 49 -2.11 -13.52 -7.76
CA ASN A 49 -3.30 -14.04 -7.08
C ASN A 49 -4.51 -13.08 -7.04
N VAL A 50 -4.62 -12.18 -8.03
CA VAL A 50 -5.84 -11.39 -8.26
C VAL A 50 -6.79 -12.11 -9.21
N ALA A 51 -8.04 -11.69 -9.26
CA ALA A 51 -8.98 -12.16 -10.27
C ALA A 51 -8.74 -11.47 -11.62
N LYS A 52 -9.23 -12.09 -12.69
CA LYS A 52 -9.14 -11.60 -14.07
C LYS A 52 -10.54 -11.34 -14.62
N THR A 53 -10.73 -10.22 -15.31
CA THR A 53 -11.99 -9.94 -16.01
C THR A 53 -11.92 -10.43 -17.47
N SER A 54 -13.06 -10.77 -18.06
CA SER A 54 -13.16 -11.31 -19.43
C SER A 54 -12.60 -10.39 -20.53
N ASP A 55 -12.53 -9.08 -20.28
CA ASP A 55 -11.95 -8.07 -21.17
C ASP A 55 -10.43 -7.89 -20.98
N GLY A 56 -9.80 -8.71 -20.13
CA GLY A 56 -8.36 -8.71 -19.90
C GLY A 56 -7.89 -7.82 -18.75
N GLY A 57 -8.81 -7.23 -17.99
CA GLY A 57 -8.50 -6.49 -16.76
C GLY A 57 -8.28 -7.38 -15.54
N VAL A 58 -8.18 -6.72 -14.38
CA VAL A 58 -7.98 -7.35 -13.06
C VAL A 58 -9.14 -7.00 -12.14
N PHE A 59 -9.42 -7.87 -11.18
CA PHE A 59 -10.44 -7.67 -10.16
C PHE A 59 -9.96 -8.11 -8.78
N TRP A 60 -10.45 -7.44 -7.75
CA TRP A 60 -10.35 -7.83 -6.35
C TRP A 60 -11.48 -7.15 -5.56
N GLU A 61 -11.72 -7.63 -4.35
CA GLU A 61 -12.73 -7.10 -3.44
C GLU A 61 -12.47 -5.61 -3.17
N GLY A 62 -13.50 -4.78 -3.43
CA GLY A 62 -13.44 -3.33 -3.35
C GLY A 62 -13.45 -2.60 -4.70
N LEU A 63 -13.37 -3.31 -5.82
CA LEU A 63 -13.49 -2.76 -7.19
C LEU A 63 -14.89 -2.88 -7.79
N GLU A 64 -15.90 -3.24 -7.00
CA GLU A 64 -17.25 -3.54 -7.50
C GLU A 64 -17.94 -2.34 -8.17
N LYS A 65 -17.48 -1.11 -7.92
CA LYS A 65 -18.03 0.10 -8.53
C LYS A 65 -17.25 0.54 -9.77
N GLU A 66 -16.01 0.12 -9.88
CA GLU A 66 -15.13 0.41 -11.01
C GLU A 66 -15.20 -0.64 -12.12
N THR A 67 -15.69 -1.85 -11.79
CA THR A 67 -15.77 -2.98 -12.73
C THR A 67 -17.07 -2.90 -13.54
N PRO A 68 -17.02 -2.97 -14.89
CA PRO A 68 -18.23 -2.97 -15.71
C PRO A 68 -19.16 -4.16 -15.41
N ASP A 69 -20.47 -3.96 -15.45
CA ASP A 69 -21.44 -5.05 -15.20
C ASP A 69 -21.49 -6.10 -16.32
N ASN A 70 -20.91 -5.80 -17.48
CA ASN A 70 -20.95 -6.64 -18.68
C ASN A 70 -19.72 -7.55 -18.85
N VAL A 71 -18.85 -7.67 -17.84
CA VAL A 71 -17.69 -8.57 -17.87
C VAL A 71 -17.87 -9.71 -16.87
N SER A 72 -17.44 -10.92 -17.24
CA SER A 72 -17.31 -12.02 -16.28
C SER A 72 -15.97 -11.98 -15.56
N ILE A 73 -15.92 -12.57 -14.36
CA ILE A 73 -14.75 -12.60 -13.49
C ILE A 73 -14.30 -14.05 -13.33
N SER A 74 -13.01 -14.32 -13.53
CA SER A 74 -12.34 -15.57 -13.16
C SER A 74 -11.54 -15.36 -11.88
N SER A 75 -11.78 -16.18 -10.87
CA SER A 75 -11.11 -16.05 -9.58
C SER A 75 -9.62 -16.40 -9.67
N TRP A 76 -8.86 -16.05 -8.64
CA TRP A 76 -7.43 -16.38 -8.51
C TRP A 76 -7.15 -17.89 -8.45
N LEU A 77 -8.16 -18.71 -8.14
CA LEU A 77 -8.10 -20.18 -8.18
C LEU A 77 -8.43 -20.75 -9.57
N GLY A 78 -8.80 -19.90 -10.54
CA GLY A 78 -9.23 -20.30 -11.87
C GLY A 78 -10.71 -20.69 -11.95
N GLU A 79 -11.52 -20.42 -10.93
CA GLU A 79 -12.97 -20.65 -10.99
C GLU A 79 -13.59 -19.58 -11.90
N GLU A 80 -14.23 -20.00 -13.00
CA GLU A 80 -14.89 -19.10 -13.95
C GLU A 80 -16.24 -18.60 -13.44
N ASN A 81 -16.68 -17.43 -13.93
CA ASN A 81 -17.96 -16.80 -13.61
C ASN A 81 -18.18 -16.56 -12.12
N TRP A 82 -17.11 -16.16 -11.42
CA TRP A 82 -17.21 -15.68 -10.05
C TRP A 82 -18.18 -14.49 -9.97
N ASN A 83 -18.97 -14.45 -8.90
CA ASN A 83 -19.89 -13.35 -8.63
C ASN A 83 -19.94 -13.05 -7.12
N LYS A 84 -20.57 -11.93 -6.75
CA LYS A 84 -20.63 -11.44 -5.36
C LYS A 84 -21.38 -12.36 -4.38
N GLU A 85 -22.16 -13.32 -4.89
CA GLU A 85 -22.87 -14.30 -4.07
C GLU A 85 -21.98 -15.52 -3.76
N SER A 86 -20.80 -15.61 -4.37
CA SER A 86 -19.84 -16.68 -4.11
C SER A 86 -19.30 -16.62 -2.68
N GLU A 87 -19.20 -17.77 -2.00
CA GLU A 87 -18.70 -17.86 -0.62
C GLU A 87 -17.19 -17.57 -0.50
N LYS A 88 -16.45 -17.70 -1.60
CA LYS A 88 -14.99 -17.48 -1.67
C LYS A 88 -14.68 -16.14 -2.33
N PRO A 89 -13.61 -15.45 -1.92
CA PRO A 89 -13.19 -14.22 -2.57
C PRO A 89 -12.65 -14.49 -3.99
N ALA A 90 -12.86 -13.53 -4.89
CA ALA A 90 -12.33 -13.53 -6.24
C ALA A 90 -10.81 -13.44 -6.25
N ALA A 91 -10.22 -12.63 -5.35
CA ALA A 91 -8.78 -12.49 -5.18
C ALA A 91 -8.31 -13.07 -3.84
N HIS A 92 -7.07 -13.52 -3.76
CA HIS A 92 -6.51 -13.91 -2.45
C HIS A 92 -6.46 -12.67 -1.53
N PRO A 93 -6.81 -12.75 -0.23
CA PRO A 93 -6.87 -11.58 0.67
C PRO A 93 -5.55 -10.80 0.81
N ASN A 94 -4.42 -11.46 0.56
CA ASN A 94 -3.08 -10.84 0.51
C ASN A 94 -2.46 -10.91 -0.90
N SER A 95 -3.29 -10.93 -1.94
CA SER A 95 -2.85 -10.78 -3.34
C SER A 95 -2.16 -9.42 -3.54
N ARG A 96 -1.27 -9.35 -4.51
CA ARG A 96 -0.30 -8.25 -4.63
C ARG A 96 -0.23 -7.71 -6.04
N PHE A 97 0.06 -6.42 -6.13
CA PHE A 97 0.65 -5.81 -7.32
C PHE A 97 2.14 -5.53 -7.06
N CYS A 98 2.97 -5.74 -8.06
CA CYS A 98 4.39 -5.38 -8.08
C CYS A 98 4.60 -4.39 -9.23
N THR A 99 4.83 -3.10 -8.89
CA THR A 99 4.86 -1.99 -9.86
C THR A 99 6.08 -1.09 -9.65
N PRO A 100 6.67 -0.52 -10.71
CA PRO A 100 7.81 0.41 -10.58
C PRO A 100 7.45 1.69 -9.83
N ALA A 101 8.30 2.12 -8.88
CA ALA A 101 8.02 3.30 -8.06
C ALA A 101 7.94 4.59 -8.90
N ARG A 102 8.80 4.70 -9.92
CA ARG A 102 8.86 5.82 -10.88
C ARG A 102 7.55 6.10 -11.63
N GLN A 103 6.62 5.15 -11.68
CA GLN A 103 5.31 5.35 -12.32
C GLN A 103 4.30 6.06 -11.42
N CYS A 104 4.59 6.20 -10.13
CA CYS A 104 3.68 6.88 -9.23
C CYS A 104 3.57 8.36 -9.61
N PRO A 105 2.35 8.88 -9.88
CA PRO A 105 2.17 10.25 -10.37
C PRO A 105 2.52 11.32 -9.31
N ILE A 106 2.80 10.91 -8.08
CA ILE A 106 3.21 11.77 -6.96
C ILE A 106 4.52 11.28 -6.33
N ILE A 107 5.34 10.52 -7.06
CA ILE A 107 6.66 10.14 -6.56
C ILE A 107 7.44 11.40 -6.21
N ASP A 108 8.07 11.42 -5.03
CA ASP A 108 8.85 12.57 -4.60
C ASP A 108 10.07 12.76 -5.52
N PRO A 109 10.42 13.99 -5.94
CA PRO A 109 11.57 14.21 -6.83
C PRO A 109 12.90 13.76 -6.22
N ALA A 110 13.02 13.69 -4.90
CA ALA A 110 14.21 13.24 -4.17
C ALA A 110 14.14 11.77 -3.73
N TRP A 111 13.18 10.97 -4.24
CA TRP A 111 13.00 9.57 -3.82
C TRP A 111 14.23 8.67 -4.08
N GLU A 112 15.05 9.03 -5.06
CA GLU A 112 16.34 8.39 -5.42
C GLU A 112 17.56 9.25 -5.04
N ASP A 113 17.39 10.35 -4.30
CA ASP A 113 18.53 11.19 -3.90
C ASP A 113 19.49 10.37 -3.01
N PRO A 114 20.76 10.17 -3.41
CA PRO A 114 21.71 9.37 -2.65
C PRO A 114 22.03 9.97 -1.27
N LYS A 115 21.76 11.26 -1.05
CA LYS A 115 21.90 11.90 0.27
C LYS A 115 20.70 11.62 1.19
N GLY A 116 19.59 11.14 0.63
CA GLY A 116 18.33 10.94 1.32
C GLY A 116 17.65 12.25 1.73
N VAL A 117 16.42 12.10 2.21
CA VAL A 117 15.57 13.21 2.64
C VAL A 117 15.67 13.43 4.15
N PRO A 118 15.60 14.67 4.64
CA PRO A 118 15.59 14.95 6.06
C PRO A 118 14.27 14.48 6.70
N ILE A 119 14.37 13.75 7.82
CA ILE A 119 13.22 13.28 8.60
C ILE A 119 13.01 14.18 9.81
N SER A 120 11.84 14.81 9.90
CA SER A 120 11.47 15.71 11.00
C SER A 120 10.46 15.09 11.98
N ALA A 121 9.80 14.00 11.62
CA ALA A 121 8.84 13.30 12.46
C ALA A 121 8.83 11.80 12.17
N ILE A 122 8.61 10.99 13.21
CA ILE A 122 8.39 9.54 13.11
C ILE A 122 6.99 9.27 13.67
N LEU A 123 6.14 8.63 12.87
CA LEU A 123 4.75 8.34 13.24
C LEU A 123 4.61 6.86 13.58
N PHE A 124 4.00 6.57 14.73
CA PHE A 124 3.61 5.23 15.14
C PHE A 124 2.08 5.12 15.09
N GLY A 125 1.56 3.95 14.71
CA GLY A 125 0.12 3.77 14.59
C GLY A 125 -0.27 2.31 14.39
N GLY A 126 -1.51 1.99 14.77
CA GLY A 126 -2.08 0.64 14.65
C GLY A 126 -3.60 0.70 14.78
N ARG A 127 -4.29 -0.43 14.56
CA ARG A 127 -5.75 -0.48 14.62
C ARG A 127 -6.22 -0.63 16.06
N ARG A 128 -6.86 0.42 16.60
CA ARG A 128 -7.38 0.44 17.98
C ARG A 128 -8.85 0.85 17.95
N PRO A 129 -9.81 -0.06 18.21
CA PRO A 129 -11.22 0.25 18.05
C PRO A 129 -11.74 1.25 19.10
N GLN A 130 -11.10 1.32 20.27
CA GLN A 130 -11.48 2.19 21.38
C GLN A 130 -10.24 2.57 22.23
N GLY A 131 -10.35 3.67 22.98
CA GLY A 131 -9.41 4.07 24.04
C GLY A 131 -8.17 4.86 23.62
N VAL A 132 -7.63 4.62 22.43
CA VAL A 132 -6.49 5.41 21.90
C VAL A 132 -7.04 6.60 21.09
N PRO A 133 -6.61 7.85 21.36
CA PRO A 133 -7.07 9.02 20.61
C PRO A 133 -6.59 9.00 19.15
N LEU A 134 -7.14 9.88 18.32
CA LEU A 134 -6.78 9.98 16.90
C LEU A 134 -5.28 10.25 16.71
N VAL A 135 -4.72 11.19 17.47
CA VAL A 135 -3.30 11.55 17.45
C VAL A 135 -2.91 12.13 18.81
N TYR A 136 -1.69 11.84 19.24
CA TYR A 136 -1.02 12.52 20.35
C TYR A 136 0.48 12.56 20.07
N GLU A 137 1.17 13.54 20.65
CA GLU A 137 2.61 13.72 20.52
C GLU A 137 3.32 13.17 21.75
N ALA A 138 4.48 12.53 21.55
CA ALA A 138 5.31 12.08 22.66
C ALA A 138 5.99 13.27 23.34
N PHE A 139 5.93 13.33 24.66
CA PHE A 139 6.59 14.38 25.46
C PHE A 139 8.10 14.55 25.22
N ASP A 140 8.82 13.47 24.91
CA ASP A 140 10.25 13.48 24.61
C ASP A 140 10.67 12.22 23.83
N TRP A 141 11.96 12.12 23.49
CA TRP A 141 12.52 10.99 22.75
C TRP A 141 12.38 9.64 23.47
N LYS A 142 12.61 9.58 24.79
CA LYS A 142 12.53 8.32 25.56
C LYS A 142 11.10 7.84 25.62
N HIS A 143 10.16 8.75 25.83
CA HIS A 143 8.74 8.45 25.76
C HIS A 143 8.34 8.00 24.34
N GLY A 144 8.87 8.65 23.29
CA GLY A 144 8.64 8.23 21.90
C GLY A 144 9.10 6.80 21.61
N VAL A 145 10.29 6.42 22.08
CA VAL A 145 10.80 5.03 21.99
C VAL A 145 9.88 4.07 22.75
N MET A 146 9.39 4.45 23.93
CA MET A 146 8.45 3.63 24.69
C MET A 146 7.09 3.49 23.98
N VAL A 147 6.57 4.56 23.37
CA VAL A 147 5.35 4.53 22.54
C VAL A 147 5.52 3.56 21.38
N GLY A 148 6.63 3.65 20.65
CA GLY A 148 6.97 2.71 19.57
C GLY A 148 7.09 1.27 20.05
N GLY A 149 7.77 1.05 21.18
CA GLY A 149 7.90 -0.27 21.81
C GLY A 149 6.60 -0.85 22.37
N SER A 150 5.54 -0.03 22.52
CA SER A 150 4.24 -0.43 23.06
C SER A 150 3.15 -0.59 21.99
N MET A 151 3.53 -0.53 20.71
CA MET A 151 2.58 -0.66 19.60
C MET A 151 1.80 -1.98 19.61
N ARG A 152 0.53 -1.90 19.19
CA ARG A 152 -0.38 -3.03 19.00
C ARG A 152 -1.18 -2.81 17.71
N SER A 153 -1.53 -3.88 17.02
CA SER A 153 -2.39 -3.86 15.82
C SER A 153 -3.59 -4.78 15.94
#